data_AF-A0AAQ2BKJ1-F1
#
_entry.id   AF-A0AAQ2BKJ1-F1
#
_cell.length_a   1.000
_cell.length_b   1.000
_cell.length_c   1.000
_cell.angle_alpha   90.00
_cell.angle_beta   90.00
_cell.angle_gamma   90.00
#
_symmetry.space_group_name_H-M   'P 1'
#
loop_
_entity.id
_entity.type
_entity.pdbx_description
1 polymer ?
#
loop_
_entity_poly.entity_id
_entity_poly.type
_entity_poly.pdbx_seq_one_letter_code
_entity_poly.pdbx_strand_id
1 'polypeptide(L)'
;MSENNGWIKCSDELPATFDHQGYERSDVVMCFGIDQPDYDETYVLAYMIPGNRFYGFNGECTQITHWRPLPAPPDEFSFKQ
;
A
#
# COMPACT_ATOMS: atom_id res chain seq x y z
N MET A 1 20.98 -7.37 -0.30
CA MET A 1 19.58 -7.86 -0.23
C MET A 1 18.89 -6.99 0.79
N SER A 2 17.76 -6.36 0.45
CA SER A 2 16.96 -5.65 1.45
C SER A 2 16.51 -6.66 2.51
N GLU A 3 16.76 -6.37 3.78
CA GLU A 3 16.25 -7.16 4.89
C GLU A 3 14.71 -7.29 4.75
N ASN A 4 14.16 -8.45 5.10
CA ASN A 4 12.72 -8.74 5.01
C ASN A 4 12.08 -8.64 3.60
N ASN A 5 12.76 -9.08 2.54
CA ASN A 5 12.22 -9.11 1.16
C ASN A 5 11.71 -7.75 0.63
N GLY A 6 12.18 -6.65 1.21
CA GLY A 6 11.76 -5.28 0.83
C GLY A 6 10.44 -4.83 1.46
N TRP A 7 9.94 -5.53 2.48
CA TRP A 7 8.79 -5.11 3.28
C TRP A 7 9.19 -4.12 4.37
N ILE A 8 8.41 -3.04 4.48
CA ILE A 8 8.57 -1.96 5.44
C ILE A 8 7.45 -2.11 6.47
N LYS A 9 7.78 -2.12 7.77
CA LYS A 9 6.75 -2.10 8.82
C LYS A 9 6.13 -0.72 8.88
N CYS A 10 4.80 -0.65 9.03
CA CYS A 10 4.10 0.63 9.20
C CYS A 10 4.53 1.38 10.47
N SER A 11 5.07 0.68 11.47
CA SER A 11 5.65 1.29 12.68
C SER A 11 6.98 2.01 12.43
N ASP A 12 7.70 1.61 11.39
CA ASP A 12 9.04 2.10 11.10
C ASP A 12 8.95 3.27 10.11
N GLU A 13 8.17 3.10 9.05
CA GLU A 13 7.94 4.11 8.03
C GLU A 13 6.58 3.88 7.36
N LEU A 14 5.89 4.97 6.99
CA LEU A 14 4.63 4.96 6.26
C LEU A 14 4.84 5.33 4.79
N PRO A 15 3.96 4.89 3.87
CA PRO A 15 3.99 5.36 2.48
C PRO A 15 3.91 6.89 2.41
N ALA A 16 4.71 7.49 1.51
CA ALA A 16 4.62 8.91 1.25
C ALA A 16 3.25 9.28 0.65
N THR A 17 2.69 10.41 1.07
CA THR A 17 1.43 10.95 0.55
C THR A 17 1.69 12.09 -0.42
N PHE A 18 0.86 12.17 -1.46
CA PHE A 18 0.91 13.18 -2.51
C PHE A 18 -0.51 13.63 -2.88
N ASP A 19 -0.62 14.80 -3.49
CA ASP A 19 -1.88 15.28 -4.04
C ASP A 19 -2.25 14.50 -5.32
N HIS A 20 -3.31 13.70 -5.25
CA HIS A 20 -3.88 12.98 -6.38
C HIS A 20 -5.17 13.67 -6.84
N GLN A 21 -5.03 14.84 -7.50
CA GLN A 21 -6.13 15.62 -8.05
C GLN A 21 -7.09 16.20 -6.97
N GLY A 22 -6.54 16.80 -5.93
CA GLY A 22 -7.28 17.34 -4.79
C GLY A 22 -7.54 16.31 -3.69
N TYR A 23 -6.96 15.11 -3.78
CA TYR A 23 -7.11 14.04 -2.79
C TYR A 23 -5.74 13.59 -2.29
N GLU A 24 -5.40 13.99 -1.07
CA GLU A 24 -4.13 13.66 -0.44
C GLU A 24 -4.09 12.20 0.02
N ARG A 25 -3.24 11.40 -0.64
CA ARG A 25 -3.05 9.98 -0.36
C ARG A 25 -1.70 9.50 -0.90
N SER A 26 -1.27 8.31 -0.52
CA SER A 26 -0.15 7.64 -1.19
C SER A 26 -0.54 7.11 -2.57
N ASP A 27 0.47 6.74 -3.35
CA ASP A 27 0.30 5.79 -4.45
C ASP A 27 -0.29 4.47 -3.94
N VAL A 28 -0.81 3.65 -4.86
CA VAL A 28 -1.20 2.27 -4.52
C VAL A 28 0.06 1.48 -4.24
N VAL A 29 0.11 0.83 -3.08
CA VAL A 29 1.21 -0.01 -2.61
C VAL A 29 0.73 -1.44 -2.36
N MET A 30 1.66 -2.37 -2.28
CA MET A 30 1.36 -3.73 -1.82
C MET A 30 1.49 -3.75 -0.29
N CYS A 31 0.44 -4.19 0.39
CA CYS A 31 0.34 -4.25 1.84
C CYS A 31 0.23 -5.70 2.30
N PHE A 32 0.59 -5.94 3.56
CA PHE A 32 0.35 -7.19 4.27
C PHE A 32 -0.38 -6.89 5.58
N GLY A 33 -1.48 -7.59 5.82
CA GLY A 33 -2.33 -7.41 7.00
C GLY A 33 -3.76 -7.87 6.75
N ILE A 34 -4.69 -7.40 7.57
CA ILE A 34 -6.12 -7.75 7.55
C ILE A 34 -6.87 -6.66 6.78
N ASP A 35 -7.42 -7.00 5.61
CA ASP A 35 -8.21 -6.08 4.79
C ASP A 35 -9.67 -5.98 5.28
N GLN A 36 -10.21 -7.03 5.88
CA GLN A 36 -11.59 -7.11 6.35
C GLN A 36 -11.72 -7.75 7.73
N PRO A 37 -12.73 -7.36 8.54
CA PRO A 37 -13.00 -8.00 9.82
C PRO A 37 -13.23 -9.51 9.64
N ASP A 38 -12.74 -10.32 10.57
CA ASP A 38 -12.87 -11.78 10.59
C ASP A 38 -12.09 -12.55 9.50
N TYR A 39 -11.23 -11.88 8.73
CA TYR A 39 -10.30 -12.52 7.79
C TYR A 39 -8.88 -12.60 8.36
N ASP A 40 -8.10 -13.56 7.84
CA ASP A 40 -6.69 -13.72 8.15
C ASP A 40 -5.82 -12.66 7.46
N GLU A 41 -4.60 -12.48 7.95
CA GLU A 41 -3.60 -11.64 7.29
C GLU A 41 -3.30 -12.12 5.86
N THR A 42 -3.34 -11.20 4.91
CA THR A 42 -3.14 -11.47 3.49
C THR A 42 -2.48 -10.28 2.80
N TYR A 43 -2.19 -10.45 1.51
CA TYR A 43 -1.72 -9.38 0.66
C TYR A 43 -2.89 -8.55 0.14
N VAL A 44 -2.78 -7.23 0.24
CA VAL A 44 -3.79 -6.30 -0.26
C VAL A 44 -3.15 -5.17 -1.04
N LEU A 45 -3.77 -4.77 -2.15
CA LEU A 45 -3.42 -3.55 -2.86
C LEU A 45 -4.25 -2.40 -2.28
N ALA A 46 -3.58 -1.44 -1.68
CA ALA A 46 -4.23 -0.34 -0.98
C ALA A 46 -3.45 0.96 -1.15
N TYR A 47 -4.12 2.09 -0.96
CA TYR A 47 -3.49 3.39 -0.74
C TYR A 47 -3.68 3.83 0.70
N MET A 48 -2.79 4.67 1.19
CA MET A 48 -2.86 5.25 2.53
C MET A 48 -3.34 6.71 2.44
N ILE A 49 -4.29 7.11 3.27
CA ILE A 49 -4.56 8.53 3.53
C ILE A 49 -3.73 9.01 4.74
N PRO A 50 -3.48 10.31 4.93
CA PRO A 50 -2.77 10.81 6.09
C PRO A 50 -3.31 10.24 7.41
N GLY A 51 -2.41 9.72 8.25
CA GLY A 51 -2.75 9.14 9.55
C GLY A 51 -2.82 7.61 9.62
N ASN A 52 -2.05 6.89 8.79
CA ASN A 52 -1.90 5.42 8.85
C ASN A 52 -3.22 4.65 8.63
N ARG A 53 -4.09 5.18 7.76
CA ARG A 53 -5.36 4.53 7.39
C ARG A 53 -5.27 4.08 5.93
N PHE A 54 -5.36 2.77 5.73
CA PHE A 54 -5.27 2.16 4.41
C PHE A 54 -6.64 1.85 3.85
N TYR A 55 -6.83 2.09 2.56
CA TYR A 55 -8.06 1.82 1.83
C TYR A 55 -7.76 0.91 0.64
N GLY A 56 -8.38 -0.27 0.64
CA GLY A 56 -8.37 -1.22 -0.45
C GLY A 56 -9.65 -1.14 -1.28
N PHE A 57 -9.89 -2.15 -2.12
CA PHE A 57 -11.09 -2.24 -2.95
C PHE A 57 -12.39 -2.30 -2.11
N ASN A 58 -12.32 -2.92 -0.93
CA ASN A 58 -13.46 -3.12 -0.04
C ASN A 58 -13.67 -1.98 0.97
N GLY A 59 -12.95 -0.86 0.84
CA GLY A 59 -12.99 0.25 1.79
C GLY A 59 -11.77 0.25 2.73
N GLU A 60 -11.98 0.73 3.96
CA GLU A 60 -10.91 0.83 4.96
C GLU A 60 -10.44 -0.56 5.41
N CYS A 61 -9.14 -0.80 5.32
CA CYS A 61 -8.53 -2.03 5.82
C CYS A 61 -8.61 -2.06 7.35
N THR A 62 -8.83 -3.24 7.92
CA THR A 62 -8.91 -3.40 9.38
C THR A 62 -7.55 -3.14 10.05
N GLN A 63 -6.48 -3.71 9.50
CA GLN A 63 -5.14 -3.52 10.05
C GLN A 63 -4.06 -3.84 9.01
N ILE A 64 -3.22 -2.88 8.67
CA ILE A 64 -2.04 -3.12 7.83
C ILE A 64 -0.78 -3.06 8.69
N THR A 65 0.04 -4.11 8.62
CA THR A 65 1.28 -4.23 9.42
C THR A 65 2.53 -3.89 8.61
N HIS A 66 2.52 -4.22 7.31
CA HIS A 66 3.65 -3.96 6.42
C HIS A 66 3.18 -3.46 5.06
N TRP A 67 4.06 -2.74 4.38
CA TRP A 67 3.86 -2.30 3.01
C TRP A 67 5.16 -2.36 2.21
N ARG A 68 5.04 -2.27 0.89
CA ARG A 68 6.15 -2.07 -0.04
C ARG A 68 5.64 -1.38 -1.31
N PRO A 69 6.50 -0.62 -2.01
CA PRO A 69 6.15 -0.13 -3.34
C PRO A 69 5.86 -1.31 -4.28
N LEU A 70 4.97 -1.07 -5.26
CA LEU A 70 4.74 -2.02 -6.33
C LEU A 70 6.04 -2.25 -7.13
N PRO A 71 6.25 -3.46 -7.67
CA PRO A 71 7.35 -3.68 -8.58
C PRO A 71 7.23 -2.72 -9.77
N ALA A 72 8.38 -2.29 -10.29
CA ALA A 72 8.40 -1.55 -11.54
C ALA A 72 7.67 -2.36 -12.63
N PRO A 73 6.89 -1.71 -13.50
CA PRO A 73 6.26 -2.40 -14.62
C PRO A 73 7.34 -3.04 -15.52
N PRO A 74 6.98 -4.07 -16.31
CA PRO A 74 7.91 -4.66 -17.28
C PRO A 74 8.44 -3.61 -18.26
N ASP A 75 9.66 -3.77 -18.75
CA ASP A 75 10.32 -2.80 -19.65
C ASP A 75 9.53 -2.55 -20.95
N GLU A 76 8.73 -3.51 -21.39
CA GLU A 76 7.86 -3.41 -22.58
C GLU A 76 6.58 -2.61 -22.33
N PHE A 77 6.27 -2.30 -21.06
CA PHE A 77 5.07 -1.57 -20.69
C PHE A 77 5.28 -0.07 -20.92
N SER A 78 4.70 0.43 -22.01
CA SER A 78 4.59 1.87 -22.28
C SER A 78 3.25 2.37 -21.75
N PHE A 79 3.29 3.25 -20.74
CA PHE A 79 2.13 4.06 -20.35
C PHE A 79 1.75 4.94 -21.55
N LYS A 80 0.68 4.59 -22.25
CA LYS A 80 0.06 5.51 -23.21
C LYS A 80 -0.73 6.53 -22.40
N GLN A 81 -0.21 7.76 -22.35
CA GLN A 81 -0.98 8.94 -21.91
C GLN A 81 -2.15 9.21 -22.84
#